data_AF-A0A7Z7VY31-F1
#
_entry.id   AF-A0A7Z7VY31-F1
#
_cell.length_a   1.000
_cell.length_b   1.000
_cell.length_c   1.000
_cell.angle_alpha   90.00
_cell.angle_beta   90.00
_cell.angle_gamma   90.00
#
_symmetry.space_group_name_H-M   'P 1'
#
loop_
_entity.id
_entity.type
_entity.pdbx_description
1 polymer ?
#
loop_
_entity_poly.entity_id
_entity_poly.type
_entity_poly.pdbx_seq_one_letter_code
_entity_poly.pdbx_strand_id
1 'polypeptide(L)' 'MQNEQIVLAKRPKGVPKDDTFRYEEIETVEPKQGEVQLEAVYISVDPYMRGRMNDSKSYV' A
#
# COMPACT_ATOMS: atom_id res chain seq x y z
N MET A 1 -2.38 -14.49 12.78
CA MET A 1 -3.48 -13.61 12.31
C MET A 1 -3.30 -13.37 10.82
N GLN A 2 -4.34 -13.00 10.08
CA GLN A 2 -4.20 -12.62 8.66
C GLN A 2 -4.26 -11.10 8.53
N ASN A 3 -3.50 -10.55 7.61
CA ASN A 3 -3.46 -9.13 7.28
C ASN A 3 -3.87 -8.94 5.81
N GLU A 4 -4.81 -8.04 5.58
CA GLU A 4 -5.33 -7.69 4.26
C GLU A 4 -4.49 -6.55 3.67
N GLN A 5 -4.06 -6.69 2.42
CA GLN A 5 -3.20 -5.71 1.75
C GLN A 5 -3.74 -5.33 0.38
N ILE A 6 -3.68 -4.03 0.09
CA ILE A 6 -3.85 -3.48 -1.25
C ILE A 6 -2.46 -3.09 -1.76
N VAL A 7 -1.90 -3.91 -2.64
CA VAL A 7 -0.55 -3.69 -3.19
C VAL A 7 -0.63 -3.11 -4.61
N LEU A 8 0.39 -2.34 -5.00
CA LEU A 8 0.50 -1.82 -6.35
C LEU A 8 0.91 -2.94 -7.30
N ALA A 9 -0.05 -3.47 -8.07
CA ALA A 9 0.18 -4.55 -9.02
C ALA A 9 0.92 -4.09 -10.29
N LYS A 10 0.66 -2.85 -10.72
CA LYS A 10 1.38 -2.21 -11.83
C LYS A 10 1.32 -0.69 -11.74
N ARG A 11 2.24 -0.01 -12.42
CA ARG A 11 2.23 1.46 -12.51
C ARG A 11 1.18 1.93 -13.53
N PRO A 12 0.24 2.81 -13.15
CA PRO A 12 -0.81 3.25 -14.05
C PRO A 12 -0.28 4.24 -15.09
N LYS A 13 -0.74 4.08 -16.34
CA LYS A 13 -0.62 5.11 -17.38
C LYS A 13 -1.92 5.93 -17.38
N GLY A 14 -1.84 7.19 -16.95
CA GLY A 14 -3.02 8.02 -16.71
C GLY A 14 -3.69 7.71 -15.36
N VAL A 15 -5.01 7.55 -15.36
CA VAL A 15 -5.81 7.25 -14.16
C VAL A 15 -5.64 5.78 -13.75
N PRO A 16 -5.45 5.47 -12.45
CA PRO A 16 -5.49 4.10 -11.94
C PRO A 16 -6.78 3.38 -12.33
N LYS A 17 -6.66 2.09 -12.63
CA LYS A 17 -7.77 1.18 -12.93
C LYS A 17 -7.76 0.01 -11.95
N ASP A 18 -8.77 -0.83 -11.99
CA ASP A 18 -8.92 -1.98 -11.09
C ASP A 18 -7.67 -2.86 -11.05
N ASP A 19 -7.05 -3.09 -12.21
CA ASP A 19 -5.83 -3.90 -12.35
C ASP A 19 -4.53 -3.18 -11.95
N THR A 20 -4.62 -1.94 -11.46
CA THR A 20 -3.49 -1.19 -10.88
C THR A 20 -3.15 -1.72 -9.51
N PHE A 21 -4.14 -2.24 -8.78
CA PHE A 21 -3.98 -2.76 -7.45
C PHE A 21 -4.29 -4.26 -7.42
N ARG A 22 -3.70 -4.97 -6.47
CA ARG A 22 -4.08 -6.34 -6.13
C ARG A 22 -4.44 -6.38 -4.65
N TYR A 23 -5.54 -7.04 -4.36
CA TYR A 23 -5.92 -7.39 -3.00
C TYR A 23 -5.32 -8.75 -2.65
N GLU A 24 -4.69 -8.86 -1.49
CA GLU A 24 -4.11 -10.11 -1.00
C GLU A 24 -4.23 -10.23 0.52
N GLU A 25 -4.36 -11.47 0.98
CA GLU A 25 -4.31 -11.85 2.39
C GLU A 25 -2.93 -12.46 2.66
N ILE A 26 -2.25 -11.98 3.69
CA ILE A 26 -0.95 -12.49 4.12
C ILE A 26 -0.99 -12.89 5.59
N GLU A 27 -0.05 -13.73 6.02
CA GLU A 27 0.16 -13.96 7.45
C GLU A 27 0.73 -12.70 8.11
N THR A 28 0.16 -12.31 9.25
CA THR A 28 0.72 -11.24 10.09
C THR A 28 2.05 -11.70 10.67
N VAL A 29 3.09 -10.87 10.52
CA VAL A 29 4.41 -11.12 11.11
C VAL A 29 4.42 -10.65 12.56
N GLU A 30 4.90 -11.49 13.47
CA GLU A 30 5.08 -11.14 14.88
C GLU A 30 6.12 -10.01 15.05
N PRO A 31 5.81 -8.97 15.83
CA PRO A 31 6.73 -7.86 16.05
C PRO A 31 7.99 -8.29 16.80
N LYS A 32 9.14 -7.76 16.41
CA LYS A 32 10.42 -7.97 17.11
C LYS A 32 10.56 -7.04 18.30
N GLN A 33 11.66 -7.20 19.05
CA GLN A 33 11.97 -6.32 20.17
C GLN A 33 12.04 -4.85 19.71
N GLY A 34 11.19 -4.00 20.32
CA GLY A 34 11.10 -2.58 19.99
C GLY A 34 10.10 -2.22 18.89
N GLU A 35 9.43 -3.21 18.28
CA GLU A 35 8.36 -3.01 17.30
C GLU A 35 6.98 -3.13 17.98
N VAL A 36 5.94 -2.62 17.31
CA VAL A 36 4.55 -2.75 17.73
C VAL A 36 3.70 -3.24 16.56
N GLN A 37 2.69 -4.06 16.84
CA GLN A 37 1.68 -4.44 15.86
C GLN A 37 0.52 -3.45 15.94
N LEU A 38 0.08 -2.95 14.79
CA LEU A 38 -1.02 -1.99 14.68
C LEU A 38 -2.14 -2.57 13.80
N GLU A 39 -3.38 -2.30 14.18
CA GLU A 39 -4.57 -2.58 13.37
C GLU A 39 -5.08 -1.25 12.78
N ALA A 40 -5.21 -1.19 11.46
CA ALA A 40 -5.68 0.01 10.77
C ALA A 40 -7.21 0.11 10.88
N VAL A 41 -7.70 1.19 11.51
CA VAL A 41 -9.15 1.48 11.58
C VAL A 41 -9.58 2.40 10.43
N TYR A 42 -8.68 3.28 9.98
CA TYR A 42 -8.93 4.22 8.89
C TYR A 42 -7.68 4.36 8.01
N ILE A 43 -7.90 4.51 6.71
CA ILE A 43 -6.86 4.76 5.71
C ILE A 43 -7.22 6.03 4.95
N SER A 44 -6.33 7.03 4.98
CA SER A 44 -6.51 8.24 4.17
C SER A 44 -6.26 7.93 2.69
N VAL A 45 -7.04 8.53 1.79
CA VAL A 45 -6.81 8.45 0.34
C VAL A 45 -6.68 9.88 -0.18
N ASP A 46 -5.49 10.23 -0.62
CA ASP A 46 -5.13 11.62 -0.94
C ASP A 46 -4.62 11.76 -2.38
N PRO A 47 -4.85 12.90 -3.06
CA PRO A 47 -4.39 13.12 -4.43
C PRO A 47 -2.87 12.90 -4.63
N TYR A 48 -2.05 13.17 -3.61
CA TYR A 48 -0.59 12.99 -3.70
C TYR A 48 -0.19 11.52 -3.93
N MET A 49 -1.02 10.56 -3.54
CA MET A 49 -0.76 9.13 -3.72
C MET A 49 -0.55 8.79 -5.19
N ARG A 50 -1.24 9.49 -6.11
CA ARG A 50 -1.03 9.30 -7.55
C ARG A 50 0.42 9.54 -7.96
N GLY A 51 1.10 10.53 -7.37
CA GLY A 51 2.51 10.81 -7.63
C GLY A 51 3.43 9.69 -7.12
N ARG A 52 3.09 9.08 -5.98
CA ARG A 52 3.83 7.97 -5.35
C ARG A 52 3.78 6.67 -6.14
N MET A 53 2.82 6.52 -7.05
CA MET A 53 2.69 5.35 -7.93
C MET A 53 3.65 5.41 -9.14
N ASN A 54 4.28 6.55 -9.41
CA ASN A 54 5.25 6.69 -10.50
C ASN A 54 6.62 6.08 -10.13
N ASP A 55 7.39 5.71 -11.15
CA ASP A 55 8.74 5.14 -10.96
C ASP A 55 9.84 6.20 -10.77
N SER A 56 9.46 7.47 -10.72
CA SER A 56 10.35 8.59 -10.48
C SER A 56 10.64 8.77 -9.00
N LYS A 57 11.86 9.19 -8.66
CA LYS A 57 12.21 9.59 -7.28
C LYS A 57 11.19 10.61 -6.78
N SER A 58 10.62 10.35 -5.60
CA SER A 58 9.58 11.20 -5.00
C SER A 58 10.14 12.45 -4.29
N TYR A 59 11.46 12.65 -4.35
CA TYR A 59 12.16 13.78 -3.75
C TYR A 59 13.03 14.44 -4.82
N VAL A 60 12.81 15.74 -5.04
CA VAL A 60 13.81 16.67 -5.58
C VAL A 60 14.48 17.33 -4.39
#